data_AF-A0A5R8KJU5-F1
#
_entry.id   AF-A0A5R8KJU5-F1
#
_cell.length_a   1.000
_cell.length_b   1.000
_cell.length_c   1.000
_cell.angle_alpha   90.00
_cell.angle_beta   90.00
_cell.angle_gamma   90.00
#
_symmetry.space_group_name_H-M   'P 1'
#
loop_
_entity.id
_entity.type
_entity.pdbx_description
1 polymer ?
#
loop_
_entity_poly.entity_id
_entity_poly.type
_entity_poly.pdbx_seq_one_letter_code
_entity_poly.pdbx_strand_id
1 'polypeptide(L)'
;MRWTIVINEVSAGCYECEAIRSDHRSVAKRGFESAIPEVLRDAFEIELSLGTSPHEAAFYIIEGLKPQWRTRFDFDGHQSWAVFSFIEPRGVEYNGETGIFRVFKDTQNSIWTGVVGDIINQADGLFEAATRI
;
A
#
# COMPACT_ATOMS: atom_id res chain seq x y z
N MET A 1 11.16 6.14 2.50
CA MET A 1 9.84 6.78 2.29
C MET A 1 9.88 7.74 1.11
N ARG A 2 9.40 7.27 -0.05
CA ARG A 2 9.20 8.08 -1.27
C ARG A 2 7.84 8.80 -1.25
N TRP A 3 6.86 8.23 -0.57
CA TRP A 3 5.54 8.80 -0.34
C TRP A 3 5.30 8.97 1.16
N THR A 4 4.52 9.99 1.49
CA THR A 4 3.88 10.21 2.79
C THR A 4 2.39 10.21 2.55
N ILE A 5 1.66 9.28 3.16
CA ILE A 5 0.22 9.13 2.98
C ILE A 5 -0.47 9.40 4.30
N VAL A 6 -1.43 10.32 4.27
CA VAL A 6 -2.23 10.75 5.41
C VAL A 6 -3.68 10.39 5.11
N ILE A 7 -4.32 9.68 6.04
CA ILE A 7 -5.74 9.33 5.96
C ILE A 7 -6.37 9.78 7.27
N ASN A 8 -7.28 10.74 7.19
CA ASN A 8 -8.02 11.27 8.33
C ASN A 8 -9.50 10.96 8.16
N GLU A 9 -10.13 10.31 9.14
CA GLU A 9 -11.59 10.24 9.21
C GLU A 9 -12.13 11.56 9.77
N VAL A 10 -12.84 12.33 8.95
CA VAL A 10 -13.35 13.67 9.32
C VAL A 10 -14.80 13.64 9.80
N SER A 11 -15.53 12.59 9.44
CA SER A 11 -16.83 12.21 10.01
C SER A 11 -17.05 10.72 9.77
N ALA A 12 -18.02 10.10 10.45
CA ALA A 12 -18.28 8.66 10.32
C ALA A 12 -18.36 8.23 8.83
N GLY A 13 -17.41 7.40 8.40
CA GLY A 13 -17.31 6.88 7.03
C GLY A 13 -16.88 7.89 5.96
N CYS A 14 -16.49 9.11 6.34
CA CYS A 14 -15.95 10.13 5.44
C CYS A 14 -14.47 10.40 5.76
N TYR A 15 -13.65 10.30 4.73
CA TYR A 15 -12.21 10.40 4.82
C TYR A 15 -11.69 11.57 4.00
N GLU A 16 -10.68 12.24 4.55
CA GLU A 16 -9.80 13.15 3.85
C GLU A 16 -8.43 12.46 3.73
N CYS A 17 -8.02 12.23 2.49
CA CYS A 17 -6.83 11.45 2.17
C CYS A 17 -5.89 12.28 1.31
N GLU A 18 -4.60 12.24 1.63
CA GLU A 18 -3.56 12.92 0.87
C GLU A 18 -2.34 12.01 0.75
N ALA A 19 -1.81 11.87 -0.47
CA ALA A 19 -0.53 11.24 -0.72
C ALA A 19 0.43 12.28 -1.28
N ILE A 20 1.55 12.49 -0.60
CA ILE A 20 2.59 13.47 -0.95
C ILE A 20 3.87 12.71 -1.28
N ARG A 21 4.39 12.93 -2.48
CA ARG A 21 5.66 12.37 -2.92
C ARG A 21 6.82 13.25 -2.48
N SER A 22 8.01 12.65 -2.33
CA SER A 22 9.23 13.36 -1.96
C SER A 22 9.65 14.49 -2.90
N ASP A 23 9.13 14.52 -4.13
CA ASP A 23 9.34 15.61 -5.10
C ASP A 23 8.16 16.58 -5.21
N HIS A 24 7.33 16.64 -4.18
CA HIS A 24 6.21 17.57 -4.02
C HIS A 24 5.00 17.34 -4.94
N ARG A 25 4.98 16.27 -5.76
CA ARG A 25 3.72 15.84 -6.37
C ARG A 25 2.78 15.32 -5.28
N SER A 26 1.51 15.70 -5.34
CA SER A 26 0.51 15.20 -4.42
C SER A 26 -0.80 14.87 -5.12
N VAL A 27 -1.55 13.96 -4.51
CA VAL A 27 -2.93 13.65 -4.85
C VAL A 27 -3.74 13.70 -3.56
N ALA A 28 -4.92 14.33 -3.63
CA ALA A 28 -5.80 14.47 -2.49
C ALA A 28 -7.22 14.09 -2.89
N LYS A 29 -7.90 13.37 -2.00
CA LYS A 29 -9.28 12.93 -2.17
C LYS A 29 -10.03 13.15 -0.88
N ARG A 30 -11.30 13.52 -1.01
CA ARG A 30 -12.25 13.56 0.09
C ARG A 30 -13.52 12.86 -0.35
N GLY A 31 -14.02 11.96 0.48
CA GLY A 31 -15.20 11.19 0.14
C GLY A 31 -15.51 10.15 1.19
N PHE A 32 -16.26 9.13 0.79
CA PHE A 32 -16.52 7.97 1.64
C PHE A 32 -15.32 7.00 1.60
N GLU A 33 -15.52 5.75 2.00
CA GLU A 33 -14.47 4.72 2.04
C GLU A 33 -13.69 4.58 0.72
N SER A 34 -14.32 4.82 -0.44
CA SER A 34 -13.65 4.75 -1.75
C SER A 34 -12.56 5.82 -1.95
N ALA A 35 -12.58 6.92 -1.20
CA ALA A 35 -11.56 7.97 -1.31
C ALA A 35 -10.14 7.45 -1.01
N ILE A 36 -10.05 6.43 -0.16
CA ILE A 36 -8.79 5.81 0.23
C ILE A 36 -8.17 4.99 -0.92
N PRO A 37 -8.82 3.93 -1.46
CA PRO A 37 -8.27 3.20 -2.61
C PRO A 37 -8.08 4.10 -3.84
N GLU A 38 -8.90 5.13 -4.02
CA GLU A 38 -8.71 6.13 -5.08
C GLU A 38 -7.41 6.92 -4.93
N VAL A 39 -7.10 7.48 -3.74
CA VAL A 39 -5.87 8.27 -3.56
C VAL A 39 -4.61 7.44 -3.79
N LEU A 40 -4.68 6.15 -3.44
CA LEU A 40 -3.56 5.23 -3.56
C LEU A 40 -3.37 4.77 -5.01
N ARG A 41 -4.46 4.53 -5.72
CA ARG A 41 -4.43 4.25 -7.16
C ARG A 41 -3.83 5.44 -7.91
N ASP A 42 -4.26 6.65 -7.61
CA ASP A 42 -3.74 7.86 -8.26
C ASP A 42 -2.22 8.02 -7.97
N ALA A 43 -1.77 7.76 -6.74
CA ALA A 43 -0.34 7.79 -6.39
C ALA A 43 0.47 6.67 -7.08
N PHE A 44 -0.11 5.48 -7.21
CA PHE A 44 0.47 4.35 -7.94
C PHE A 44 0.61 4.65 -9.44
N GLU A 45 -0.42 5.21 -10.06
CA GLU A 45 -0.40 5.63 -11.47
C GLU A 45 0.65 6.71 -11.72
N ILE A 46 0.87 7.62 -10.76
CA ILE A 46 1.98 8.58 -10.82
C ILE A 46 3.32 7.84 -10.87
N GLU A 47 3.58 6.85 -10.03
CA GLU A 47 4.83 6.07 -10.08
C GLU A 47 5.02 5.37 -11.42
N LEU A 48 3.97 4.73 -11.94
CA LEU A 48 4.03 4.10 -13.26
C LEU A 48 4.36 5.11 -14.37
N SER A 49 3.75 6.29 -14.33
CA SER A 49 4.00 7.37 -15.30
C SER A 49 5.45 7.88 -15.26
N LEU A 50 6.13 7.72 -14.12
CA LEU A 50 7.53 8.10 -13.92
C LEU A 50 8.51 6.97 -14.30
N GLY A 51 8.00 5.84 -14.80
CA GLY A 51 8.79 4.69 -15.23
C GLY A 51 9.17 3.74 -14.09
N THR A 52 8.63 3.92 -12.89
CA THR A 52 8.79 2.98 -11.78
C THR A 52 8.06 1.69 -12.13
N SER A 53 8.67 0.54 -11.84
CA SER A 53 8.04 -0.75 -12.11
C SER A 53 6.81 -0.97 -11.21
N PRO A 54 5.82 -1.78 -11.61
CA PRO A 54 4.61 -2.01 -10.80
C PRO A 54 4.88 -2.51 -9.38
N HIS A 55 5.86 -3.42 -9.20
CA HIS A 55 6.17 -3.96 -7.88
C HIS A 55 6.88 -2.95 -6.98
N GLU A 56 7.72 -2.08 -7.56
CA GLU A 56 8.45 -1.05 -6.83
C GLU A 56 7.51 0.11 -6.47
N ALA A 57 6.60 0.47 -7.38
CA ALA A 57 5.51 1.41 -7.13
C ALA A 57 4.63 0.96 -5.96
N ALA A 58 4.17 -0.30 -5.98
CA ALA A 58 3.38 -0.86 -4.88
C ALA A 58 4.11 -0.81 -3.54
N PHE A 59 5.40 -1.17 -3.53
CA PHE A 59 6.24 -1.08 -2.34
C PHE A 59 6.28 0.36 -1.79
N TYR A 60 6.56 1.36 -2.63
CA TYR A 60 6.66 2.75 -2.17
C TYR A 60 5.35 3.30 -1.61
N ILE A 61 4.21 2.95 -2.22
CA ILE A 61 2.89 3.36 -1.73
C ILE A 61 2.59 2.70 -0.37
N ILE A 62 2.87 1.40 -0.23
CA ILE A 62 2.60 0.67 1.03
C ILE A 62 3.56 1.10 2.14
N GLU A 63 4.83 1.32 1.83
CA GLU A 63 5.79 1.94 2.77
C GLU A 63 5.27 3.31 3.22
N GLY A 64 4.73 4.11 2.30
CA GLY A 64 4.23 5.46 2.55
C GLY A 64 3.06 5.57 3.53
N LEU A 65 2.31 4.48 3.73
CA LEU A 65 1.07 4.45 4.50
C LEU A 65 1.26 4.57 6.00
N LYS A 66 2.38 4.07 6.54
CA LYS A 66 2.60 4.10 7.98
C LYS A 66 4.06 4.36 8.31
N PRO A 67 4.41 5.48 8.97
CA PRO A 67 5.78 5.81 9.34
C PRO A 67 6.39 4.85 10.37
N GLN A 68 5.62 3.90 10.92
CA GLN A 68 6.06 2.94 11.92
C GLN A 68 6.10 1.51 11.37
N TRP A 69 6.44 1.33 10.09
CA TRP A 69 6.62 0.02 9.48
C TRP A 69 8.10 -0.24 9.16
N ARG A 70 8.55 -1.48 9.37
CA ARG A 70 9.83 -2.00 8.92
C ARG A 70 9.67 -2.46 7.49
N THR A 71 10.51 -1.93 6.62
CA THR A 71 10.50 -2.29 5.21
C THR A 71 11.76 -3.08 4.88
N ARG A 72 11.60 -4.11 4.05
CA ARG A 72 12.72 -4.83 3.42
C ARG A 72 12.38 -4.97 1.95
N PHE A 73 13.29 -4.52 1.10
CA PHE A 73 13.21 -4.74 -0.33
C PHE A 73 14.42 -5.57 -0.75
N ASP A 74 14.16 -6.73 -1.32
CA ASP A 74 15.16 -7.72 -1.70
C ASP A 74 15.34 -7.67 -3.23
N PHE A 75 16.44 -7.03 -3.66
CA PHE A 75 16.77 -6.80 -5.08
C PHE A 75 17.49 -7.98 -5.76
N ASP A 76 17.55 -9.16 -5.14
CA ASP A 76 18.26 -10.36 -5.63
C ASP A 76 17.58 -11.02 -6.85
N GLY A 77 17.32 -10.25 -7.91
CA GLY A 77 16.73 -10.69 -9.18
C GLY A 77 15.22 -10.89 -9.17
N HIS A 78 14.64 -11.20 -8.01
CA HIS A 78 13.22 -11.48 -7.88
C HIS A 78 12.39 -10.24 -7.51
N GLN A 79 12.99 -9.15 -7.03
CA GLN A 79 12.27 -7.91 -6.67
C GLN A 79 11.16 -8.16 -5.63
N SER A 80 11.44 -9.07 -4.68
CA SER A 80 10.57 -9.38 -3.54
C SER A 80 10.69 -8.28 -2.49
N TRP A 81 9.65 -8.08 -1.70
CA TRP A 81 9.68 -7.10 -0.62
C TRP A 81 8.69 -7.44 0.49
N ALA A 82 8.89 -6.83 1.65
CA ALA A 82 7.98 -6.94 2.78
C ALA A 82 7.90 -5.61 3.54
N VAL A 83 6.71 -5.31 4.06
CA VAL A 83 6.41 -4.10 4.84
C VAL A 83 5.62 -4.55 6.06
N PHE A 84 6.22 -4.48 7.25
CA PHE A 84 5.63 -4.98 8.51
C PHE A 84 5.51 -3.87 9.54
N SER A 85 4.42 -3.83 10.28
CA SER A 85 4.23 -2.89 11.39
C SER A 85 5.14 -3.21 12.58
N PHE A 86 5.71 -2.19 13.23
CA PHE A 86 6.44 -2.34 14.49
C PHE A 86 5.52 -2.36 15.73
N ILE A 87 4.31 -1.81 15.62
CA ILE A 87 3.37 -1.67 16.75
C ILE A 87 2.50 -2.92 16.87
N GLU A 88 1.88 -3.29 15.76
CA GLU A 88 0.97 -4.43 15.63
C GLU A 88 1.60 -5.49 14.73
N PRO A 89 1.32 -6.78 14.95
CA PRO A 89 1.92 -7.91 14.22
C PRO A 89 1.42 -8.06 12.76
N ARG A 90 1.09 -6.97 12.05
CA ARG A 90 0.53 -6.99 10.70
C ARG A 90 1.56 -6.62 9.64
N GLY A 91 1.32 -6.99 8.39
CA GLY A 91 2.19 -6.60 7.29
C GLY A 91 1.76 -7.09 5.92
N VAL A 92 2.52 -6.74 4.91
CA VAL A 92 2.34 -7.16 3.53
C VAL A 92 3.65 -7.69 3.00
N GLU A 93 3.61 -8.83 2.34
CA GLU A 93 4.75 -9.40 1.63
C GLU A 93 4.42 -9.55 0.14
N TYR A 94 5.43 -9.31 -0.69
CA TYR A 94 5.45 -9.65 -2.10
C TYR A 94 6.63 -10.58 -2.38
N ASN A 95 6.35 -11.71 -3.00
CA ASN A 95 7.35 -12.60 -3.56
C ASN A 95 7.39 -12.38 -5.08
N GLY A 96 8.45 -11.77 -5.58
CA GLY A 96 8.54 -11.45 -7.01
C GLY A 96 9.11 -12.57 -7.88
N GLU A 97 9.47 -13.72 -7.31
CA GLU A 97 9.66 -14.97 -8.07
C GLU A 97 8.31 -15.54 -8.52
N THR A 98 7.34 -15.56 -7.60
CA THR A 98 6.01 -16.16 -7.80
C THR A 98 4.94 -15.15 -8.20
N GLY A 99 5.21 -13.85 -8.04
CA GLY A 99 4.23 -12.78 -8.22
C GLY A 99 3.16 -12.71 -7.11
N ILE A 100 3.32 -13.50 -6.04
CA ILE A 100 2.32 -13.63 -4.97
C ILE A 100 2.51 -12.51 -3.93
N PHE A 101 1.40 -11.88 -3.59
CA PHE A 101 1.26 -11.02 -2.42
C PHE A 101 0.55 -11.74 -1.28
N ARG A 102 0.91 -11.39 -0.06
CA ARG A 102 0.26 -11.84 1.17
C ARG A 102 0.01 -10.65 2.09
N VAL A 103 -1.19 -10.58 2.65
CA VAL A 103 -1.53 -9.61 3.71
C VAL A 103 -1.72 -10.37 5.01
N PHE A 104 -1.01 -9.93 6.04
CA PHE A 104 -0.96 -10.53 7.36
C PHE A 104 -1.72 -9.65 8.36
N LYS A 105 -2.65 -10.27 9.09
CA LYS A 105 -3.34 -9.64 10.22
C LYS A 105 -2.54 -9.75 11.51
N ASP A 106 -1.82 -10.86 11.65
CA ASP A 106 -0.85 -11.13 12.71
C ASP A 106 0.38 -11.87 12.13
N THR A 107 1.39 -12.14 12.94
CA THR A 107 2.66 -12.75 12.50
C THR A 107 2.52 -14.17 11.96
N GLN A 108 1.35 -14.79 12.08
CA GLN A 108 1.12 -16.19 11.70
C GLN A 108 -0.03 -16.38 10.71
N ASN A 109 -0.96 -15.43 10.62
CA ASN A 109 -2.18 -15.57 9.82
C ASN A 109 -2.21 -14.55 8.68
N SER A 110 -2.07 -15.06 7.45
CA SER A 110 -2.44 -14.29 6.26
C SER A 110 -3.96 -14.27 6.13
N ILE A 111 -4.51 -13.07 5.98
CA ILE A 111 -5.95 -12.85 5.73
C ILE A 111 -6.26 -12.72 4.25
N TRP A 112 -5.24 -12.49 3.42
CA TRP A 112 -5.38 -12.48 1.97
C TRP A 112 -4.08 -12.96 1.30
N THR A 113 -4.22 -13.64 0.16
CA THR A 113 -3.11 -14.09 -0.69
C THR A 113 -3.57 -14.11 -2.15
N GLY A 114 -2.80 -13.52 -3.06
CA GLY A 114 -3.16 -13.44 -4.48
C GLY A 114 -2.03 -12.84 -5.32
N VAL A 115 -2.25 -12.58 -6.61
CA VAL A 115 -1.24 -11.98 -7.51
C VAL A 115 -1.47 -10.47 -7.69
N VAL A 116 -0.43 -9.72 -8.09
CA VAL A 116 -0.49 -8.25 -8.32
C VAL A 116 -1.71 -7.81 -9.14
N GLY A 117 -2.02 -8.56 -10.20
CA GLY A 117 -3.15 -8.26 -11.08
C GLY A 117 -4.52 -8.29 -10.38
N ASP A 118 -4.63 -9.04 -9.29
CA ASP A 118 -5.85 -9.13 -8.48
C ASP A 118 -5.94 -7.98 -7.47
N ILE A 119 -4.82 -7.40 -7.04
CA ILE A 119 -4.78 -6.28 -6.09
C ILE A 119 -5.40 -5.03 -6.70
N ILE A 120 -5.19 -4.80 -7.99
CA ILE A 120 -5.74 -3.62 -8.69
C ILE A 120 -7.26 -3.75 -8.85
N ASN A 121 -7.78 -4.98 -8.97
CA ASN A 121 -9.22 -5.26 -9.09
C ASN A 121 -9.93 -5.47 -7.74
N GLN A 122 -9.18 -5.82 -6.68
CA GLN A 122 -9.67 -6.05 -5.31
C GLN A 122 -9.13 -5.02 -4.31
N ALA A 123 -8.66 -3.86 -4.79
CA ALA A 123 -8.08 -2.81 -3.96
C ALA A 123 -9.00 -2.43 -2.79
N ASP A 124 -10.32 -2.49 -3.01
CA ASP A 124 -11.33 -2.28 -1.97
C ASP A 124 -11.19 -3.23 -0.76
N GLY A 125 -10.85 -4.51 -0.97
CA GLY A 125 -10.77 -5.53 0.09
C GLY A 125 -9.37 -5.73 0.69
N LEU A 126 -8.30 -5.56 -0.10
CA LEU A 126 -6.92 -5.60 0.42
C LEU A 126 -6.64 -4.42 1.35
N PHE A 127 -7.23 -3.27 1.04
CA PHE A 127 -7.10 -2.08 1.85
C PHE A 127 -7.87 -2.22 3.16
N GLU A 128 -9.11 -2.73 3.15
CA GLU A 128 -9.78 -3.15 4.39
C GLU A 128 -8.94 -4.14 5.20
N ALA A 129 -8.36 -5.16 4.57
CA ALA A 129 -7.49 -6.12 5.26
C ALA A 129 -6.24 -5.46 5.90
N ALA A 130 -5.62 -4.48 5.23
CA ALA A 130 -4.41 -3.82 5.69
C ALA A 130 -4.65 -2.62 6.64
N THR A 131 -5.83 -1.98 6.56
CA THR A 131 -6.15 -0.75 7.30
C THR A 131 -7.38 -0.82 8.21
N ARG A 132 -8.30 -1.79 8.04
CA ARG A 132 -9.41 -2.05 8.98
C ARG A 132 -9.08 -3.19 9.94
N ILE A 133 -8.63 -2.79 11.14
CA ILE A 133 -9.23 -3.19 12.43
C ILE A 133 -9.29 -1.93 13.28
#